data_AF-A0A833ZDE3-F1
#
_entry.id   AF-A0A833ZDE3-F1
#
_cell.length_a   1.000
_cell.length_b   1.000
_cell.length_c   1.000
_cell.angle_alpha   90.00
_cell.angle_beta   90.00
_cell.angle_gamma   90.00
#
_symmetry.space_group_name_H-M   'P 1'
#
loop_
_entity.id
_entity.type
_entity.pdbx_description
1 polymer ?
#
loop_
_entity_poly.entity_id
_entity_poly.type
_entity_poly.pdbx_seq_one_letter_code
_entity_poly.pdbx_strand_id
1 'polypeptide(L)'
;MADEQEIMCKLESIKEIRNKTLQMEKIKARLKAEFEALESEERHLKEYKQEMDLLLQEKMAHVEELRLIHADINVMENTIKQSENDLNKLLESTRRLHDEYKPLKEHVDALRMTLGLQRLPDLCEEEEKLSLEMIQLMSLISKVTLRSRKQSGRRSPRSPPSQNPWPLQPLPHNNFKWLGNRTPGRQPPSGSSPHL
;
A
#
# COMPACT_ATOMS: atom_id res chain seq x y z
N MET A 1 77.18 1.65 53.40
CA MET A 1 76.40 2.87 53.64
C MET A 1 75.91 3.53 52.35
N ALA A 2 76.75 4.17 51.52
CA ALA A 2 76.29 4.84 50.29
C ALA A 2 75.75 3.85 49.22
N ASP A 3 76.48 2.77 48.96
CA ASP A 3 76.07 1.73 48.00
C ASP A 3 74.77 1.02 48.42
N GLU A 4 74.55 0.81 49.72
CA GLU A 4 73.34 0.17 50.24
C GLU A 4 72.10 1.06 50.03
N GLN A 5 72.26 2.38 50.20
CA GLN A 5 71.19 3.34 49.95
C GLN A 5 70.83 3.39 48.45
N GLU A 6 71.84 3.36 47.57
CA GLU A 6 71.63 3.31 46.12
C GLU A 6 70.91 2.01 45.68
N ILE A 7 71.31 0.87 46.25
CA ILE A 7 70.65 -0.42 46.04
C ILE A 7 69.17 -0.35 46.49
N MET A 8 68.89 0.27 47.64
CA MET A 8 67.53 0.44 48.15
C MET A 8 66.66 1.27 47.19
N CYS A 9 67.15 2.42 46.72
CA CYS A 9 66.42 3.26 45.76
C CYS A 9 66.13 2.54 44.43
N LYS A 10 67.08 1.73 43.94
CA LYS A 10 66.90 0.89 42.75
C LYS A 10 65.78 -0.13 42.94
N LEU A 11 65.73 -0.79 44.10
CA LEU A 11 64.68 -1.77 44.42
C LEU A 11 63.29 -1.14 44.53
N GLU A 12 63.18 0.06 45.10
CA GLU A 12 61.92 0.82 45.14
C GLU A 12 61.44 1.17 43.74
N SER A 13 62.35 1.63 42.87
CA SER A 13 62.06 1.91 41.47
C SER A 13 61.57 0.66 40.73
N ILE A 14 62.20 -0.50 40.94
CA ILE A 14 61.77 -1.78 40.35
C ILE A 14 60.37 -2.17 40.83
N LYS A 15 60.07 -1.98 42.13
CA LYS A 15 58.74 -2.25 42.69
C LYS A 15 57.67 -1.35 42.06
N GLU A 16 57.98 -0.06 41.87
CA GLU A 16 57.07 0.87 41.20
C GLU A 16 56.85 0.49 39.73
N ILE A 17 57.92 0.15 39.00
CA ILE A 17 57.84 -0.32 37.62
C ILE A 17 56.90 -1.52 37.53
N ARG A 18 57.08 -2.54 38.38
CA ARG A 18 56.22 -3.73 38.42
C ARG A 18 54.75 -3.37 38.63
N ASN A 19 54.47 -2.47 39.58
CA ASN A 19 53.10 -2.04 39.87
C ASN A 19 52.47 -1.31 38.66
N LYS A 20 53.21 -0.41 38.01
CA LYS A 20 52.76 0.28 36.80
C LYS A 20 52.55 -0.70 35.64
N THR A 21 53.43 -1.69 35.45
CA THR A 21 53.27 -2.72 34.42
C THR A 21 51.98 -3.53 34.63
N LEU A 22 51.67 -3.92 35.88
CA LEU A 22 50.42 -4.63 36.19
C LEU A 22 49.18 -3.77 35.94
N GLN A 23 49.21 -2.48 36.29
CA GLN A 23 48.11 -1.56 35.99
C GLN A 23 47.92 -1.37 34.49
N MET A 24 49.02 -1.22 33.75
CA MET A 24 49.02 -1.08 32.30
C MET A 24 48.40 -2.30 31.60
N GLU A 25 48.77 -3.53 32.01
CA GLU A 25 48.18 -4.74 31.42
C GLU A 25 46.68 -4.87 31.72
N LYS A 26 46.21 -4.44 32.90
CA LYS A 26 44.77 -4.36 33.19
C LYS A 26 44.03 -3.39 32.28
N ILE A 27 44.60 -2.20 32.05
CA ILE A 27 44.01 -1.19 31.16
C ILE A 27 44.01 -1.70 29.72
N LYS A 28 45.11 -2.30 29.26
CA LYS A 28 45.26 -2.88 27.93
C LYS A 28 44.24 -3.98 27.65
N ALA A 29 43.99 -4.86 28.63
CA ALA A 29 42.96 -5.90 28.50
C ALA A 29 41.55 -5.30 28.33
N ARG A 30 41.22 -4.28 29.14
CA ARG A 30 39.94 -3.56 29.01
C ARG A 30 39.82 -2.86 27.66
N LEU A 31 40.88 -2.19 27.21
CA LEU A 31 40.88 -1.48 25.93
C LEU A 31 40.62 -2.42 24.75
N LYS A 32 41.18 -3.63 24.76
CA LYS A 32 40.92 -4.65 23.73
C LYS A 32 39.45 -5.07 23.71
N ALA A 33 38.85 -5.32 24.87
CA ALA A 33 37.44 -5.70 24.97
C ALA A 33 36.51 -4.57 24.47
N GLU A 34 36.80 -3.32 24.82
CA GLU A 34 36.04 -2.16 24.32
C GLU A 34 36.18 -2.00 22.80
N PHE A 35 37.36 -2.30 22.24
CA PHE A 35 37.57 -2.24 20.79
C PHE A 35 36.78 -3.30 20.03
N GLU A 36 36.75 -4.54 20.52
CA GLU A 36 35.92 -5.62 19.96
C GLU A 36 34.42 -5.27 20.05
N ALA A 37 33.99 -4.70 21.16
CA ALA A 37 32.62 -4.22 21.32
C ALA A 37 32.29 -3.10 20.31
N LEU A 38 33.20 -2.14 20.13
CA LEU A 38 33.05 -1.05 19.17
C LEU A 38 32.95 -1.55 17.72
N GLU A 39 33.80 -2.49 17.30
CA GLU A 39 33.74 -3.10 15.97
C GLU A 39 32.43 -3.87 15.76
N SER A 40 31.93 -4.55 16.79
CA SER A 40 30.65 -5.25 16.73
C SER A 40 29.48 -4.27 16.54
N GLU A 41 29.49 -3.15 17.26
CA GLU A 41 28.45 -2.13 17.17
C GLU A 41 28.50 -1.40 15.83
N GLU A 42 29.69 -1.17 15.27
CA GLU A 42 29.83 -0.61 13.93
C GLU A 42 29.22 -1.53 12.86
N ARG A 43 29.36 -2.86 13.02
CA ARG A 43 28.73 -3.85 12.13
C ARG A 43 27.21 -3.80 12.22
N HIS A 44 26.64 -3.84 13.42
CA HIS A 44 25.20 -3.72 13.61
C HIS A 44 24.65 -2.40 13.04
N LEU A 45 25.36 -1.30 13.23
CA LEU A 45 24.95 0.00 12.70
C LEU A 45 24.86 0.00 11.17
N LYS A 46 25.76 -0.73 10.49
CA LYS A 46 25.70 -0.90 9.03
C LYS A 46 24.48 -1.73 8.62
N GLU A 47 24.23 -2.84 9.31
CA GLU A 47 23.07 -3.71 9.07
C GLU A 47 21.74 -2.96 9.26
N TYR A 48 21.59 -2.18 10.34
CA TYR A 48 20.38 -1.39 10.58
C TYR A 48 20.15 -0.30 9.53
N LYS A 49 21.21 0.33 9.02
CA LYS A 49 21.09 1.30 7.92
C LYS A 49 20.65 0.63 6.63
N GLN A 50 21.24 -0.52 6.31
CA GLN A 50 20.84 -1.30 5.15
C GLN A 50 19.39 -1.76 5.25
N GLU A 51 18.96 -2.27 6.40
CA GLU A 51 17.58 -2.67 6.65
C GLU A 51 16.61 -1.49 6.49
N MET A 52 16.97 -0.32 6.99
CA MET A 52 16.18 0.90 6.79
C MET A 52 16.01 1.24 5.30
N ASP A 53 17.07 1.12 4.51
CA ASP A 53 17.02 1.39 3.06
C ASP A 53 16.10 0.38 2.35
N LEU A 54 16.16 -0.91 2.72
CA LEU A 54 15.27 -1.93 2.19
C LEU A 54 13.79 -1.66 2.53
N LEU A 55 13.49 -1.27 3.77
CA LEU A 55 12.13 -0.92 4.19
C LEU A 55 11.60 0.31 3.44
N LEU A 56 12.46 1.31 3.18
CA LEU A 56 12.10 2.47 2.37
C LEU A 56 11.82 2.08 0.92
N GLN A 57 12.59 1.16 0.35
CA GLN A 57 12.34 0.63 -0.99
C GLN A 57 11.01 -0.14 -1.07
N GLU A 58 10.73 -1.02 -0.10
CA GLU A 58 9.46 -1.76 -0.02
C GLU A 58 8.26 -0.81 0.09
N LYS A 59 8.37 0.22 0.94
CA LYS A 59 7.37 1.29 1.02
C LYS A 59 7.11 1.95 -0.33
N MET A 60 8.15 2.21 -1.13
CA MET A 60 7.99 2.79 -2.47
C MET A 60 7.35 1.82 -3.45
N ALA A 61 7.66 0.52 -3.37
CA ALA A 61 6.99 -0.50 -4.16
C ALA A 61 5.48 -0.50 -3.89
N HIS A 62 5.06 -0.45 -2.62
CA HIS A 62 3.63 -0.37 -2.28
C HIS A 62 2.93 0.91 -2.76
N VAL A 63 3.62 2.05 -2.75
CA VAL A 63 3.06 3.30 -3.31
C VAL A 63 2.78 3.16 -4.80
N GLU A 64 3.68 2.48 -5.54
CA GLU A 64 3.48 2.25 -6.97
C GLU A 64 2.35 1.24 -7.24
N GLU A 65 2.24 0.18 -6.44
CA GLU A 65 1.11 -0.75 -6.50
C GLU A 65 -0.24 -0.03 -6.31
N LEU A 66 -0.33 0.86 -5.32
CA LEU A 66 -1.52 1.69 -5.10
C LEU A 66 -1.82 2.59 -6.30
N ARG A 67 -0.77 3.13 -6.96
CA ARG A 67 -0.92 3.96 -8.16
C ARG A 67 -1.48 3.15 -9.33
N LEU A 68 -1.02 1.92 -9.52
CA LEU A 68 -1.53 1.00 -10.56
C LEU A 68 -2.99 0.62 -10.30
N ILE A 69 -3.34 0.25 -9.07
CA ILE A 69 -4.73 -0.03 -8.67
C ILE A 69 -5.63 1.18 -8.97
N HIS A 70 -5.15 2.39 -8.65
CA HIS A 70 -5.91 3.61 -8.96
C HIS A 70 -6.13 3.80 -10.46
N ALA A 71 -5.12 3.51 -11.29
CA ALA A 71 -5.27 3.56 -12.75
C ALA A 71 -6.30 2.54 -13.26
N ASP A 72 -6.26 1.31 -12.76
CA ASP A 72 -7.20 0.24 -13.14
C ASP A 72 -8.64 0.59 -12.73
N ILE A 73 -8.82 1.14 -11.52
CA ILE A 73 -10.10 1.67 -11.07
C ILE A 73 -10.61 2.71 -12.06
N ASN A 74 -9.79 3.69 -12.44
CA ASN A 74 -10.18 4.75 -13.37
C ASN A 74 -10.57 4.20 -14.75
N VAL A 75 -9.89 3.16 -15.24
CA VAL A 75 -10.26 2.48 -16.50
C VAL A 75 -11.63 1.82 -16.36
N MET A 76 -11.84 1.01 -15.33
CA MET A 76 -13.12 0.34 -15.06
C MET A 76 -14.26 1.35 -14.90
N GLU A 77 -13.99 2.44 -14.20
CA GLU A 77 -14.89 3.56 -13.98
C GLU A 77 -15.37 4.21 -15.29
N ASN A 78 -14.47 4.40 -16.23
CA ASN A 78 -14.78 4.93 -17.56
C ASN A 78 -15.53 3.91 -18.41
N THR A 79 -15.12 2.64 -18.38
CA THR A 79 -15.81 1.55 -19.09
C THR A 79 -17.27 1.43 -18.65
N ILE A 80 -17.54 1.45 -17.34
CA ILE A 80 -18.91 1.41 -16.81
C ILE A 80 -19.72 2.60 -17.33
N LYS A 81 -19.16 3.81 -17.27
CA LYS A 81 -19.83 5.03 -17.74
C LYS A 81 -20.18 4.95 -19.24
N GLN A 82 -19.28 4.38 -20.04
CA GLN A 82 -19.53 4.18 -21.46
C GLN A 82 -20.66 3.16 -21.68
N SER A 83 -20.61 2.01 -21.01
CA SER A 83 -21.65 0.99 -21.09
C SER A 83 -23.03 1.49 -20.64
N GLU A 84 -23.09 2.31 -19.60
CA GLU A 84 -24.34 2.95 -19.15
C GLU A 84 -24.92 3.90 -20.21
N ASN A 85 -24.06 4.69 -20.87
CA ASN A 85 -24.48 5.55 -21.97
C ASN A 85 -25.02 4.74 -23.14
N ASP A 86 -24.35 3.65 -23.51
CA ASP A 86 -24.77 2.80 -24.62
C ASP A 86 -26.06 2.04 -24.29
N LEU A 87 -26.23 1.58 -23.06
CA LEU A 87 -27.49 1.02 -22.57
C LEU A 87 -28.63 2.04 -22.66
N ASN A 88 -28.40 3.30 -22.28
CA ASN A 88 -29.42 4.35 -22.40
C ASN A 88 -29.83 4.59 -23.86
N LYS A 89 -28.88 4.60 -24.80
CA LYS A 89 -29.19 4.73 -26.24
C LYS A 89 -30.03 3.55 -26.74
N LEU A 90 -29.67 2.33 -26.33
CA LEU A 90 -30.43 1.13 -26.69
C LEU A 90 -31.85 1.18 -26.11
N LEU A 91 -32.00 1.53 -24.84
CA LEU A 91 -33.31 1.68 -24.21
C LEU A 91 -34.19 2.72 -24.93
N GLU A 92 -33.61 3.85 -25.31
CA GLU A 92 -34.34 4.88 -26.05
C GLU A 92 -34.74 4.41 -27.46
N SER A 93 -33.84 3.71 -28.16
CA SER A 93 -34.12 3.09 -29.46
C SER A 93 -35.25 2.05 -29.36
N THR A 94 -35.17 1.13 -28.40
CA THR A 94 -36.19 0.10 -28.17
C THR A 94 -37.54 0.73 -27.85
N ARG A 95 -37.57 1.78 -27.03
CA ARG A 95 -38.80 2.50 -26.70
C ARG A 95 -39.45 3.11 -27.94
N ARG A 96 -38.67 3.79 -28.80
CA ARG A 96 -39.18 4.37 -30.05
C ARG A 96 -39.77 3.31 -30.98
N LEU A 97 -39.08 2.19 -31.18
CA LEU A 97 -39.58 1.08 -31.98
C LEU A 97 -40.87 0.48 -31.41
N HIS A 98 -40.96 0.34 -30.09
CA HIS A 98 -42.18 -0.14 -29.45
C HIS A 98 -43.36 0.83 -29.65
N ASP A 99 -43.11 2.13 -29.54
CA ASP A 99 -44.11 3.17 -29.78
C ASP A 99 -44.57 3.21 -31.25
N GLU A 100 -43.70 2.86 -32.22
CA GLU A 100 -44.03 2.70 -33.63
C GLU A 100 -44.77 1.38 -33.94
N TYR A 101 -44.37 0.29 -33.29
CA TYR A 101 -44.93 -1.04 -33.50
C TYR A 101 -46.41 -1.11 -33.11
N LYS A 102 -46.77 -0.55 -31.94
CA LYS A 102 -48.12 -0.67 -31.38
C LYS A 102 -49.23 -0.21 -32.34
N PRO A 103 -49.21 1.04 -32.87
CA PRO A 103 -50.24 1.48 -33.81
C PRO A 103 -50.20 0.72 -35.14
N LEU A 104 -49.01 0.29 -35.60
CA LEU A 104 -48.90 -0.51 -36.81
C LEU A 104 -49.55 -1.88 -36.65
N LYS A 105 -49.33 -2.56 -35.51
CA LYS A 105 -49.99 -3.83 -35.17
C LYS A 105 -51.50 -3.65 -35.14
N GLU A 106 -51.99 -2.62 -34.44
CA GLU A 106 -53.42 -2.31 -34.36
C GLU A 106 -54.04 -2.12 -35.75
N HIS A 107 -53.32 -1.43 -36.66
CA HIS A 107 -53.76 -1.26 -38.04
C HIS A 107 -53.77 -2.59 -38.84
N VAL A 108 -52.73 -3.41 -38.71
CA VAL A 108 -52.67 -4.74 -39.34
C VAL A 108 -53.79 -5.64 -38.83
N ASP A 109 -54.04 -5.66 -37.53
CA ASP A 109 -55.13 -6.42 -36.92
C ASP A 109 -56.49 -5.93 -37.43
N ALA A 110 -56.70 -4.62 -37.56
CA ALA A 110 -57.92 -4.08 -38.15
C ALA A 110 -58.13 -4.57 -39.60
N LEU A 111 -57.09 -4.51 -40.44
CA LEU A 111 -57.15 -5.03 -41.81
C LEU A 111 -57.46 -6.54 -41.86
N ARG A 112 -56.81 -7.35 -41.00
CA ARG A 112 -57.08 -8.79 -40.89
C ARG A 112 -58.54 -9.08 -40.53
N MET A 113 -59.09 -8.31 -39.58
CA MET A 113 -60.49 -8.45 -39.17
C MET A 113 -61.48 -8.13 -40.31
N THR A 114 -61.17 -7.17 -41.20
CA THR A 114 -62.05 -6.88 -42.36
C THR A 114 -62.15 -8.05 -43.34
N LEU A 115 -61.14 -8.94 -43.36
CA LEU A 115 -61.09 -10.14 -44.18
C LEU A 115 -61.55 -11.41 -43.43
N GLY A 116 -62.05 -11.28 -42.19
CA GLY A 116 -62.47 -12.40 -41.36
C GLY A 116 -61.33 -13.25 -40.78
N LEU A 117 -60.09 -12.76 -40.80
CA LEU A 117 -58.92 -13.43 -40.23
C LEU A 117 -58.77 -13.11 -38.74
N GLN A 118 -58.21 -14.04 -37.96
CA GLN A 118 -57.88 -13.82 -36.54
C GLN A 118 -56.72 -12.82 -36.39
N ARG A 119 -56.76 -12.04 -35.30
CA ARG A 119 -55.69 -11.11 -34.87
C ARG A 119 -54.36 -11.84 -34.65
N LEU A 120 -53.27 -11.10 -34.79
CA LEU A 120 -51.94 -11.58 -34.47
C LEU A 120 -51.70 -11.60 -32.95
N PRO A 121 -50.88 -12.54 -32.43
CA PRO A 121 -50.45 -12.55 -31.04
C PRO A 121 -49.78 -11.23 -30.62
N ASP A 122 -49.81 -10.91 -29.34
CA ASP A 122 -49.12 -9.73 -28.82
C ASP A 122 -47.61 -10.00 -28.68
N LEU A 123 -46.77 -8.98 -28.91
CA LEU A 123 -45.30 -9.13 -28.79
C LEU A 123 -44.87 -9.65 -27.42
N CYS A 124 -45.62 -9.33 -26.36
CA CYS A 124 -45.33 -9.78 -25.01
C CYS A 124 -45.62 -11.29 -24.81
N GLU A 125 -46.46 -11.87 -25.67
CA GLU A 125 -46.76 -13.30 -25.71
C GLU A 125 -45.71 -14.06 -26.54
N GLU A 126 -45.14 -13.42 -27.56
CA GLU A 126 -44.08 -13.99 -28.41
C GLU A 126 -42.69 -13.88 -27.77
N GLU A 127 -42.41 -12.80 -27.04
CA GLU A 127 -41.12 -12.55 -26.39
C GLU A 127 -41.34 -12.16 -24.92
N GLU A 128 -41.32 -13.15 -24.02
CA GLU A 128 -41.43 -12.99 -22.56
C GLU A 128 -40.46 -11.94 -21.97
N LYS A 129 -39.38 -11.60 -22.69
CA LYS A 129 -38.33 -10.65 -22.30
C LYS A 129 -38.56 -9.20 -22.74
N LEU A 130 -39.52 -8.94 -23.63
CA LEU A 130 -39.78 -7.59 -24.17
C LEU A 130 -40.97 -6.87 -23.51
N SER A 131 -41.45 -7.39 -22.38
CA SER A 131 -42.45 -6.71 -21.55
C SER A 131 -42.05 -5.24 -21.30
N LEU A 132 -43.00 -4.33 -21.46
CA LEU A 132 -42.85 -2.90 -21.15
C LEU A 132 -42.31 -2.69 -19.72
N GLU A 133 -42.64 -3.62 -18.80
CA GLU A 133 -42.15 -3.63 -17.42
C GLU A 133 -40.66 -3.95 -17.34
N MET A 134 -40.12 -4.84 -18.19
CA MET A 134 -38.68 -5.10 -18.28
C MET A 134 -37.93 -3.87 -18.82
N ILE A 135 -38.48 -3.16 -19.80
CA ILE A 135 -37.90 -1.92 -20.33
C ILE A 135 -37.87 -0.82 -19.24
N GLN A 136 -38.95 -0.69 -18.47
CA GLN A 136 -39.01 0.24 -17.33
C GLN A 136 -38.12 -0.18 -16.15
N LEU A 137 -38.00 -1.48 -15.87
CA LEU A 137 -37.11 -2.02 -14.85
C LEU A 137 -35.64 -1.78 -15.21
N MET A 138 -35.26 -1.99 -16.47
CA MET A 138 -33.91 -1.69 -16.96
C MET A 138 -33.60 -0.17 -16.88
N SER A 139 -34.58 0.69 -17.12
CA SER A 139 -34.46 2.15 -16.93
C SER A 139 -34.23 2.54 -15.45
N LEU A 140 -34.84 1.81 -14.51
CA LEU A 140 -34.67 2.05 -13.07
C LEU A 140 -33.30 1.59 -12.55
N ILE A 141 -32.81 0.43 -13.02
CA ILE A 141 -31.50 -0.11 -12.63
C ILE A 141 -30.39 0.87 -13.01
N SER A 142 -30.41 1.41 -14.23
CA SER A 142 -29.46 2.46 -14.67
C SER A 142 -29.43 3.70 -13.75
N LYS A 143 -30.55 4.05 -13.10
CA LYS A 143 -30.64 5.22 -12.20
C LYS A 143 -30.11 4.94 -10.80
N VAL A 144 -30.18 3.69 -10.33
CA VAL A 144 -29.69 3.30 -9.00
C VAL A 144 -28.16 3.21 -8.99
N THR A 145 -27.55 2.70 -10.06
CA THR A 145 -26.08 2.62 -10.21
C THR A 145 -25.43 4.02 -10.13
N LEU A 146 -26.10 5.04 -10.68
CA LEU A 146 -25.66 6.45 -10.64
C LEU A 146 -25.65 7.07 -9.22
N ARG A 147 -26.56 6.64 -8.31
CA ARG A 147 -26.65 7.22 -6.96
C ARG A 147 -25.60 6.66 -5.99
N SER A 148 -25.25 5.39 -6.10
CA SER A 148 -24.26 4.76 -5.23
C SER A 148 -22.85 5.35 -5.47
N ARG A 149 -22.53 5.69 -6.74
CA ARG A 149 -21.23 6.21 -7.15
C ARG A 149 -20.96 7.67 -6.77
N LYS A 150 -22.01 8.49 -6.57
CA LYS A 150 -21.86 9.88 -6.09
C LYS A 150 -21.45 9.98 -4.62
N GLN A 151 -21.60 8.90 -3.83
CA GLN A 151 -21.15 8.85 -2.44
C GLN A 151 -19.69 8.41 -2.27
N SER A 152 -19.13 7.61 -3.19
CA SER A 152 -17.69 7.24 -3.12
C SER A 152 -16.76 8.40 -3.53
N GLY A 153 -17.24 9.37 -4.31
CA GLY A 153 -16.49 10.57 -4.69
C GLY A 153 -16.49 11.72 -3.65
N ARG A 154 -17.16 11.56 -2.49
CA ARG A 154 -17.15 12.54 -1.39
C ARG A 154 -16.90 11.87 -0.05
N ARG A 155 -15.75 11.21 0.10
CA ARG A 155 -15.12 10.92 1.40
C ARG A 155 -13.70 10.42 1.16
N SER A 156 -12.81 11.32 0.74
CA SER A 156 -11.45 11.22 1.28
C SER A 156 -11.56 11.62 2.75
N PRO A 157 -11.27 10.72 3.71
CA PRO A 157 -11.03 11.16 5.08
C PRO A 157 -9.89 12.16 5.01
N ARG A 158 -10.08 13.32 5.64
CA ARG A 158 -8.97 14.19 6.01
C ARG A 158 -7.89 13.31 6.65
N SER A 159 -6.78 13.13 5.95
CA SER A 159 -5.53 12.76 6.59
C SER A 159 -5.29 13.79 7.70
N PRO A 160 -4.97 13.40 8.94
CA PRO A 160 -4.53 14.36 9.94
C PRO A 160 -3.28 15.08 9.38
N PRO A 161 -3.06 16.36 9.70
CA PRO A 161 -1.84 17.05 9.32
C PRO A 161 -0.71 16.51 10.20
N SER A 162 -0.12 15.36 9.82
CA SER A 162 1.24 15.05 10.27
C SER A 162 2.18 15.89 9.41
N GLN A 163 2.74 16.91 10.06
CA GLN A 163 3.87 17.71 9.59
C GLN A 163 4.84 16.84 8.79
N ASN A 164 5.04 17.16 7.52
CA ASN A 164 6.34 17.26 6.85
C ASN A 164 6.14 17.42 5.34
N PRO A 165 6.34 18.62 4.78
CA PRO A 165 6.50 18.81 3.35
C PRO A 165 7.97 18.57 3.00
N TRP A 166 8.35 17.34 2.70
CA TRP A 166 9.60 17.12 1.97
C TRP A 166 9.26 16.99 0.49
N PRO A 167 9.64 17.97 -0.35
CA PRO A 167 9.50 17.82 -1.79
C PRO A 167 10.42 16.67 -2.23
N LEU A 168 9.89 15.84 -3.13
CA LEU A 168 10.65 14.83 -3.87
C LEU A 168 11.78 15.53 -4.64
N GLN A 169 12.95 15.63 -4.01
CA GLN A 169 14.22 15.89 -4.66
C GLN A 169 15.17 14.75 -4.29
N PRO A 170 15.88 14.15 -5.27
CA PRO A 170 16.97 13.26 -4.96
C PRO A 170 18.13 14.12 -4.43
N LEU A 171 18.36 14.09 -3.12
CA LEU A 171 19.48 14.79 -2.47
C LEU A 171 20.42 13.78 -1.81
N PRO A 172 21.74 14.08 -1.82
CA PRO A 172 22.79 13.08 -1.82
C PRO A 172 23.09 12.55 -0.42
N HIS A 173 23.69 11.35 -0.39
CA HIS A 173 24.35 10.79 0.78
C HIS A 173 25.22 11.82 1.51
N ASN A 174 24.80 12.28 2.70
CA ASN A 174 25.62 12.31 3.92
C ASN A 174 24.99 13.10 5.07
N ASN A 175 25.33 12.63 6.27
CA ASN A 175 25.26 13.29 7.57
C ASN A 175 23.89 13.55 8.20
N PHE A 176 23.41 12.58 8.99
CA PHE A 176 22.58 12.88 10.16
C PHE A 176 23.13 12.23 11.43
N LYS A 177 23.58 13.08 12.34
CA LYS A 177 23.84 12.78 13.75
C LYS A 177 22.50 12.45 14.40
N TRP A 178 22.35 11.22 14.93
CA TRP A 178 21.21 10.88 15.77
C TRP A 178 21.59 10.99 17.24
N LEU A 179 20.98 11.98 17.91
CA LEU A 179 20.88 12.07 19.36
C LEU A 179 19.97 10.95 19.85
N GLY A 180 20.49 10.17 20.79
CA GLY A 180 19.81 9.00 21.33
C GLY A 180 18.49 9.35 22.01
N ASN A 181 17.52 8.46 21.86
CA ASN A 181 16.46 8.24 22.82
C ASN A 181 16.12 6.74 22.85
N ARG A 182 16.10 6.21 24.08
CA ARG A 182 15.87 4.81 24.42
C ARG A 182 14.45 4.39 24.02
N THR A 183 14.32 3.25 23.38
CA THR A 183 13.10 2.43 23.39
C THR A 183 13.48 1.01 23.83
N PRO A 184 12.77 0.41 24.81
CA PRO A 184 13.04 -0.95 25.23
C PRO A 184 12.21 -1.93 24.39
N GLY A 185 12.84 -3.04 24.00
CA GLY A 185 12.14 -4.32 23.84
C GLY A 185 11.75 -4.70 22.42
N ARG A 186 12.67 -5.38 21.73
CA ARG A 186 12.35 -6.63 21.03
C ARG A 186 13.55 -7.57 21.17
N GLN A 187 13.36 -8.66 21.90
CA GLN A 187 14.31 -9.77 21.92
C GLN A 187 14.38 -10.40 20.51
N PRO A 188 15.58 -10.75 20.01
CA PRO A 188 15.70 -11.54 18.80
C PRO A 188 15.25 -13.00 19.08
N PRO A 189 14.76 -13.73 18.07
CA PRO A 189 14.42 -15.13 18.21
C PRO A 189 15.70 -15.96 18.36
N SER A 190 15.87 -16.62 19.51
CA SER A 190 16.91 -17.63 19.72
C SER A 190 16.62 -18.85 18.83
N GLY A 191 17.32 -18.94 17.71
CA GLY A 191 17.35 -20.13 16.86
C GLY A 191 18.61 -20.95 17.10
N SER A 192 18.41 -22.27 17.20
CA SER A 192 19.38 -23.36 16.98
C SER A 192 20.07 -23.94 18.22
N SER A 193 19.54 -25.05 18.73
CA SER A 193 20.35 -26.13 19.31
C SER A 193 20.62 -27.17 18.22
N PRO A 194 21.89 -27.55 17.96
CA PRO A 194 22.21 -28.76 17.20
C PRO A 194 22.32 -29.99 18.12
N HIS A 195 21.88 -31.12 17.58
CA HIS A 195 22.23 -32.53 17.86
C HIS A 195 23.00 -32.92 19.14
N LEU A 196 22.45 -33.92 19.83
CA LEU A 196 23.01 -35.28 19.97
C LEU A 196 21.91 -36.28 20.33
#